data_AF-K3XJM5-F1
#
_entry.id   AF-K3XJM5-F1
#
_cell.length_a   1.000
_cell.length_b   1.000
_cell.length_c   1.000
_cell.angle_alpha   90.00
_cell.angle_beta   90.00
_cell.angle_gamma   90.00
#
_symmetry.space_group_name_H-M   'P 1'
#
loop_
_entity.id
_entity.type
_entity.pdbx_description
1 polymer ?
#
loop_
_entity_poly.entity_id
_entity_poly.type
_entity_poly.pdbx_seq_one_letter_code
_entity_poly.pdbx_strand_id
1 'polypeptide(L)'
;MDSSSDAHGRHRCAACFRQFNKMEHLVEHMRAARHSAHEPRCGLCGKHCRSFEALRDHLGVGGSTLPKATACADAFAARGCAICLRVTPHHRASCTLARTPRTPQAAAPPQGGGSGRALALGCKMVGAGSDGSLDVVARVCVVDEQENIVYEAFVKPLIPVTHYRYETTGIRPENLRDGGGAVTVKAAQRRVQDLLLAGEQPWKVRTSRGRARLLVGHGLDHDLDALGMDYPAYLKRDTAAYPPLMKTSKLSNSLRFLTRTYLGYEIQTGHQHPYEDCVAAMRLYRRMKEQGHTRRGGDADEPAASADQAFPAWRQRELERMTPEELLRLSTPDYRCWCLDD
;
A
#
# COMPACT_ATOMS: atom_id res chain seq x y z
N MET A 1 8.68 -60.90 10.24
CA MET A 1 9.00 -59.85 9.26
C MET A 1 7.72 -59.06 9.06
N ASP A 2 7.50 -58.06 9.90
CA ASP A 2 6.39 -57.11 9.76
C ASP A 2 7.02 -55.77 9.38
N SER A 3 7.01 -55.46 8.09
CA SER A 3 7.38 -54.12 7.60
C SER A 3 6.16 -53.23 7.75
N SER A 4 6.06 -52.57 8.90
CA SER A 4 5.14 -51.47 9.11
C SER A 4 5.54 -50.31 8.20
N SER A 5 4.75 -50.08 7.15
CA SER A 5 4.88 -48.95 6.24
C SER A 5 4.59 -47.66 6.99
N ASP A 6 5.63 -46.96 7.41
CA ASP A 6 5.54 -45.66 8.06
C ASP A 6 5.16 -44.58 7.02
N ALA A 7 3.85 -44.43 6.80
CA ALA A 7 3.26 -43.38 6.00
C ALA A 7 3.44 -42.03 6.73
N HIS A 8 4.64 -41.46 6.64
CA HIS A 8 4.94 -40.10 7.11
C HIS A 8 4.15 -39.10 6.26
N GLY A 9 2.89 -38.88 6.63
CA GLY A 9 1.99 -37.93 5.97
C GLY A 9 2.57 -36.52 6.05
N ARG A 10 3.02 -35.98 4.91
CA ARG A 10 3.50 -34.59 4.84
C ARG A 10 2.39 -33.63 5.28
N HIS A 11 2.73 -32.69 6.17
CA HIS A 11 1.79 -31.69 6.65
C HIS A 11 1.74 -30.52 5.67
N ARG A 12 0.57 -30.29 5.05
CA ARG A 12 0.39 -29.23 4.05
C ARG A 12 -0.40 -28.07 4.63
N CYS A 13 0.12 -26.85 4.50
CA CYS A 13 -0.62 -25.64 4.87
C CYS A 13 -1.87 -25.47 3.99
N ALA A 14 -3.04 -25.28 4.61
CA ALA A 14 -4.32 -25.13 3.92
C ALA A 14 -4.41 -23.84 3.07
N ALA A 15 -3.63 -22.80 3.40
CA ALA A 15 -3.67 -21.51 2.69
C ALA A 15 -2.64 -21.39 1.57
N CYS A 16 -1.35 -21.59 1.87
CA CYS A 16 -0.27 -21.38 0.89
C CYS A 16 0.24 -22.68 0.23
N PHE A 17 -0.27 -23.83 0.65
CA PHE A 17 0.08 -25.17 0.14
C PHE A 17 1.55 -25.59 0.32
N ARG A 18 2.33 -24.87 1.13
CA ARG A 18 3.67 -25.33 1.55
C ARG A 18 3.56 -26.65 2.31
N GLN A 19 4.50 -27.56 2.06
CA GLN A 19 4.58 -28.87 2.71
C GLN A 19 5.70 -28.87 3.75
N PHE A 20 5.46 -29.53 4.87
CA PHE A 20 6.39 -29.68 5.99
C PHE A 20 6.50 -31.15 6.38
N ASN A 21 7.70 -31.58 6.72
CA ASN A 21 7.96 -32.95 7.17
C ASN A 21 7.47 -33.21 8.59
N LYS A 22 7.25 -32.15 9.37
CA LYS A 22 6.82 -32.22 10.77
C LYS A 22 5.70 -31.22 11.04
N MET A 23 4.76 -31.59 11.90
CA MET A 23 3.66 -30.71 12.30
C MET A 23 4.15 -29.46 13.02
N GLU A 24 5.20 -29.58 13.85
CA GLU A 24 5.82 -28.46 14.57
C GLU A 24 6.21 -27.30 13.62
N HIS A 25 6.80 -27.63 12.46
CA HIS A 25 7.20 -26.65 11.45
C HIS A 25 5.98 -26.04 10.72
N LEU A 26 4.89 -26.79 10.54
CA LEU A 26 3.65 -26.23 9.99
C LEU A 26 3.06 -25.21 10.97
N VAL A 27 3.01 -25.53 12.26
CA VAL A 27 2.52 -24.61 13.30
C VAL A 27 3.38 -23.34 13.35
N GLU A 28 4.70 -23.47 13.28
CA GLU A 28 5.62 -22.34 13.25
C GLU A 28 5.47 -21.49 11.98
N HIS A 29 5.26 -22.14 10.82
CA HIS A 29 4.89 -21.43 9.59
C HIS A 29 3.57 -20.67 9.76
N MET A 30 2.53 -21.26 10.33
CA MET A 30 1.24 -20.57 10.52
C MET A 30 1.37 -19.37 11.45
N ARG A 31 2.18 -19.49 12.51
CA ARG A 31 2.50 -18.41 13.46
C ARG A 31 3.21 -17.23 12.76
N ALA A 32 4.15 -17.52 11.88
CA ALA A 32 4.93 -16.49 11.17
C ALA A 32 4.22 -15.92 9.93
N ALA A 33 3.44 -16.74 9.23
CA ALA A 33 2.82 -16.36 7.95
C ALA A 33 1.49 -15.62 8.11
N ARG A 34 0.74 -15.89 9.19
CA ARG A 34 -0.51 -15.17 9.54
C ARG A 34 -1.50 -15.05 8.37
N HIS A 35 -1.81 -16.20 7.79
CA HIS A 35 -2.68 -16.28 6.62
C HIS A 35 -4.09 -15.76 6.91
N SER A 36 -4.70 -15.05 5.96
CA SER A 36 -6.01 -14.44 6.20
C SER A 36 -6.89 -14.35 4.95
N ALA A 37 -8.15 -13.94 5.15
CA ALA A 37 -9.09 -13.55 4.10
C ALA A 37 -8.58 -12.42 3.20
N HIS A 38 -7.70 -11.58 3.75
CA HIS A 38 -7.28 -10.32 3.16
C HIS A 38 -6.00 -10.41 2.34
N GLU A 39 -5.30 -11.55 2.39
CA GLU A 39 -4.13 -11.78 1.53
C GLU A 39 -4.54 -11.90 0.05
N PRO A 40 -3.70 -11.44 -0.89
CA PRO A 40 -3.83 -11.78 -2.31
C PRO A 40 -3.97 -13.29 -2.53
N ARG A 41 -4.95 -13.70 -3.32
CA ARG A 41 -5.22 -15.12 -3.62
C ARG A 41 -5.21 -15.39 -5.10
N CYS A 42 -4.70 -16.57 -5.48
CA CYS A 42 -4.83 -17.06 -6.84
C CYS A 42 -6.28 -17.45 -7.13
N GLY A 43 -6.91 -16.79 -8.10
CA GLY A 43 -8.28 -17.11 -8.53
C GLY A 43 -8.46 -18.47 -9.20
N LEU A 44 -7.36 -19.19 -9.49
CA LEU A 44 -7.40 -20.52 -10.11
C LEU A 44 -7.29 -21.65 -9.08
N CYS A 45 -6.27 -21.61 -8.21
CA CYS A 45 -6.02 -22.68 -7.23
C CYS A 45 -6.36 -22.30 -5.79
N GLY A 46 -6.77 -21.05 -5.53
CA GLY A 46 -7.10 -20.56 -4.19
C GLY A 46 -5.89 -20.27 -3.29
N LYS A 47 -4.65 -20.48 -3.78
CA LYS A 47 -3.43 -20.27 -2.98
C LYS A 47 -3.33 -18.84 -2.47
N HIS A 48 -3.09 -18.70 -1.17
CA HIS A 48 -2.77 -17.42 -0.55
C HIS A 48 -1.32 -17.01 -0.82
N CYS A 49 -1.15 -15.72 -1.11
CA CYS A 49 0.11 -15.08 -1.39
C CYS A 49 0.25 -13.87 -0.47
N ARG A 50 1.39 -13.76 0.22
CA ARG A 50 1.64 -12.66 1.17
C ARG A 50 1.64 -11.28 0.51
N SER A 51 2.01 -11.20 -0.76
CA SER A 51 1.99 -9.98 -1.55
C SER A 51 1.55 -10.24 -2.99
N PHE A 52 1.16 -9.18 -3.70
CA PHE A 52 0.85 -9.26 -5.11
C PHE A 52 2.05 -9.68 -5.96
N GLU A 53 3.27 -9.36 -5.55
CA GLU A 53 4.49 -9.85 -6.19
C GLU A 53 4.58 -11.38 -6.10
N ALA A 54 4.33 -11.97 -4.93
CA ALA A 54 4.31 -13.43 -4.77
C ALA A 54 3.18 -14.08 -5.60
N LEU A 55 2.04 -13.41 -5.75
CA LEU A 55 0.94 -13.87 -6.60
C LEU A 55 1.33 -13.81 -8.09
N ARG A 56 1.99 -12.74 -8.51
CA ARG A 56 2.51 -12.59 -9.86
C ARG A 56 3.54 -13.67 -10.21
N ASP A 57 4.48 -13.94 -9.32
CA ASP A 57 5.46 -15.03 -9.49
C ASP A 57 4.76 -16.40 -9.60
N HIS A 58 3.73 -16.63 -8.78
CA HIS A 58 2.93 -17.85 -8.85
C HIS A 58 2.20 -18.02 -10.20
N LEU A 59 1.74 -16.92 -10.80
CA LEU A 59 1.08 -16.88 -12.10
C LEU A 59 2.07 -16.80 -13.28
N GLY A 60 3.38 -16.75 -13.03
CA GLY A 60 4.41 -16.63 -14.06
C GLY A 60 4.52 -15.22 -14.68
N VAL A 61 4.04 -14.18 -14.00
CA VAL A 61 3.93 -12.80 -14.52
C VAL A 61 4.97 -11.88 -13.89
N GLY A 62 6.24 -11.99 -14.27
CA GLY A 62 7.26 -11.13 -13.65
C GLY A 62 8.71 -11.39 -14.03
N GLY A 63 9.00 -12.39 -14.86
CA GLY A 63 10.34 -12.65 -15.42
C GLY A 63 11.41 -13.10 -14.41
N SER A 64 11.11 -13.18 -13.11
CA SER A 64 12.12 -13.42 -12.06
C SER A 64 12.37 -14.89 -11.73
N THR A 65 11.43 -15.81 -12.02
CA THR A 65 11.60 -17.26 -11.76
C THR A 65 10.67 -18.12 -12.64
N LEU A 66 11.04 -19.39 -12.87
CA LEU A 66 10.15 -20.40 -13.44
C LEU A 66 8.92 -20.60 -12.53
N PRO A 67 7.69 -20.63 -13.07
CA PRO A 67 6.48 -20.73 -12.26
C PRO A 67 6.44 -22.05 -11.49
N LYS A 68 6.30 -21.97 -10.17
CA LYS A 68 6.15 -23.15 -9.29
C LYS A 68 4.86 -23.94 -9.53
N ALA A 69 3.90 -23.39 -10.27
CA ALA A 69 2.62 -24.00 -10.59
C ALA A 69 2.29 -23.80 -12.07
N THR A 70 2.81 -24.70 -12.93
CA THR A 70 2.67 -24.64 -14.38
C THR A 70 1.23 -24.48 -14.84
N ALA A 71 0.30 -25.29 -14.32
CA ALA A 71 -1.12 -25.19 -14.67
C ALA A 71 -1.75 -23.81 -14.38
N CYS A 72 -1.35 -23.13 -13.30
CA CYS A 72 -1.84 -21.78 -13.00
C CYS A 72 -1.23 -20.75 -13.96
N ALA A 73 0.07 -20.89 -14.25
CA ALA A 73 0.78 -20.02 -15.18
C ALA A 73 0.24 -20.18 -16.62
N ASP A 74 0.00 -21.40 -17.08
CA ASP A 74 -0.53 -21.70 -18.42
C ASP A 74 -1.95 -21.14 -18.57
N ALA A 75 -2.82 -21.38 -17.58
CA ALA A 75 -4.17 -20.84 -17.58
C ALA A 75 -4.19 -19.30 -17.52
N PHE A 76 -3.25 -18.69 -16.79
CA PHE A 76 -3.10 -17.24 -16.75
C PHE A 76 -2.53 -16.69 -18.06
N ALA A 77 -1.55 -17.34 -18.68
CA ALA A 77 -1.01 -16.93 -19.97
C ALA A 77 -2.10 -16.91 -21.05
N ALA A 78 -3.02 -17.87 -21.02
CA ALA A 78 -4.12 -17.96 -21.97
C ALA A 78 -5.21 -16.89 -21.78
N ARG A 79 -5.56 -16.53 -20.53
CA ARG A 79 -6.81 -15.77 -20.22
C ARG A 79 -6.67 -14.69 -19.14
N GLY A 80 -5.48 -14.52 -18.58
CA GLY A 80 -5.19 -13.63 -17.47
C GLY A 80 -4.95 -12.19 -17.92
N CYS A 81 -5.24 -11.24 -17.03
CA CYS A 81 -4.86 -9.85 -17.20
C CYS A 81 -3.70 -9.51 -16.24
N ALA A 82 -2.53 -9.17 -16.79
CA ALA A 82 -1.33 -8.87 -16.01
C ALA A 82 -1.46 -7.65 -15.07
N ILE A 83 -2.47 -6.79 -15.25
CA ILE A 83 -2.71 -5.61 -14.39
C ILE A 83 -3.58 -6.01 -13.19
N CYS A 84 -4.76 -6.59 -13.46
CA CYS A 84 -5.73 -6.87 -12.40
C CYS A 84 -5.55 -8.26 -11.75
N LEU A 85 -4.77 -9.14 -12.37
CA LEU A 85 -4.50 -10.54 -11.99
C LEU A 85 -5.74 -11.46 -11.99
N ARG A 86 -6.84 -11.04 -12.62
CA ARG A 86 -8.03 -11.89 -12.81
C ARG A 86 -7.86 -12.77 -14.05
N VAL A 87 -8.40 -13.98 -13.96
CA VAL A 87 -8.49 -14.92 -15.08
C VAL A 87 -9.96 -15.03 -15.49
N THR A 88 -10.32 -14.28 -16.51
CA THR A 88 -11.71 -14.17 -16.99
C THR A 88 -11.70 -14.04 -18.50
N PRO A 89 -12.56 -14.77 -19.23
CA PRO A 89 -12.68 -14.60 -20.68
C PRO A 89 -12.91 -13.13 -21.05
N HIS A 90 -12.22 -12.65 -22.08
CA HIS A 90 -12.37 -11.30 -22.68
C HIS A 90 -12.08 -10.07 -21.78
N HIS A 91 -11.73 -10.23 -20.50
CA HIS A 91 -11.50 -9.09 -19.58
C HIS A 91 -10.32 -8.21 -19.97
N ARG A 92 -9.31 -8.76 -20.65
CA ARG A 92 -8.09 -8.01 -21.02
C ARG A 92 -8.40 -6.74 -21.82
N ALA A 93 -9.41 -6.80 -22.69
CA ALA A 93 -9.83 -5.67 -23.52
C ALA A 93 -10.69 -4.64 -22.78
N SER A 94 -11.31 -5.02 -21.66
CA SER A 94 -12.24 -4.18 -20.89
C SER A 94 -11.71 -3.80 -19.50
N CYS A 95 -10.42 -4.00 -19.24
CA CYS A 95 -9.81 -3.74 -17.94
C CYS A 95 -9.70 -2.23 -17.69
N THR A 96 -10.56 -1.71 -16.81
CA THR A 96 -10.66 -0.28 -16.48
C THR A 96 -9.51 0.24 -15.62
N LEU A 97 -8.61 -0.64 -15.15
CA LEU A 97 -7.46 -0.27 -14.32
C LEU A 97 -6.34 0.37 -15.12
N ALA A 98 -6.24 0.09 -16.42
CA ALA A 98 -5.21 0.64 -17.31
C ALA A 98 -5.44 2.11 -17.70
N ARG A 99 -6.34 2.83 -17.02
CA ARG A 99 -6.66 4.22 -17.37
C ARG A 99 -5.48 5.13 -17.08
N THR A 100 -4.91 5.72 -18.12
CA THR A 100 -3.95 6.82 -17.97
C THR A 100 -4.60 7.98 -17.21
N PRO A 101 -3.86 8.68 -16.33
CA PRO A 101 -4.32 9.93 -15.75
C PRO A 101 -4.75 10.90 -16.85
N ARG A 102 -5.91 11.54 -16.68
CA ARG A 102 -6.22 12.73 -17.47
C ARG A 102 -5.33 13.87 -16.97
N THR A 103 -4.84 14.70 -17.88
CA THR A 103 -4.20 15.98 -17.56
C THR A 103 -5.11 16.76 -16.61
N PRO A 104 -4.56 17.44 -15.58
CA PRO A 104 -5.36 18.17 -14.61
C PRO A 104 -6.22 19.20 -15.34
N GLN A 105 -7.55 19.10 -15.21
CA GLN A 105 -8.42 20.22 -15.51
C GLN A 105 -8.33 21.17 -14.33
N ALA A 106 -8.17 22.47 -14.60
CA ALA A 106 -8.31 23.51 -13.58
C ALA A 106 -9.64 23.27 -12.84
N ALA A 107 -9.57 23.25 -11.50
CA ALA A 107 -10.69 22.89 -10.65
C ALA A 107 -11.95 23.69 -11.03
N ALA A 108 -13.03 22.98 -11.36
CA ALA A 108 -14.35 23.56 -11.20
C ALA A 108 -14.52 23.92 -9.70
N PRO A 109 -15.25 25.00 -9.36
CA PRO A 109 -15.51 25.33 -7.97
C PRO A 109 -16.10 24.10 -7.27
N PRO A 110 -15.75 23.86 -6.00
CA PRO A 110 -16.23 22.69 -5.27
C PRO A 110 -17.75 22.71 -5.29
N GLN A 111 -18.35 21.82 -6.09
CA GLN A 111 -19.76 21.53 -5.96
C GLN A 111 -19.89 20.84 -4.60
N GLY A 112 -20.52 21.55 -3.66
CA GLY A 112 -20.66 21.10 -2.29
C GLY A 112 -21.20 19.67 -2.22
N GLY A 113 -20.63 18.87 -1.32
CA GLY A 113 -21.25 17.61 -0.89
C GLY A 113 -20.43 16.33 -1.05
N GLY A 114 -19.15 16.39 -1.45
CA GLY A 114 -18.28 15.21 -1.44
C GLY A 114 -17.43 15.12 -0.16
N SER A 115 -17.90 14.39 0.86
CA SER A 115 -17.09 14.02 2.03
C SER A 115 -16.02 13.00 1.64
N GLY A 116 -14.99 13.42 0.90
CA GLY A 116 -13.81 12.60 0.63
C GLY A 116 -13.16 12.20 1.95
N ARG A 117 -13.09 10.89 2.22
CA ARG A 117 -12.62 10.32 3.49
C ARG A 117 -11.12 10.15 3.53
N ALA A 118 -10.46 10.16 2.37
CA ALA A 118 -9.02 10.12 2.21
C ALA A 118 -8.51 11.34 1.42
N LEU A 119 -7.28 11.75 1.73
CA LEU A 119 -6.50 12.72 0.97
C LEU A 119 -5.14 12.10 0.67
N ALA A 120 -4.63 12.25 -0.54
CA ALA A 120 -3.26 11.86 -0.87
C ALA A 120 -2.32 13.06 -0.80
N LEU A 121 -1.17 12.89 -0.16
CA LEU A 121 -0.11 13.87 -0.01
C LEU A 121 1.12 13.43 -0.82
N GLY A 122 1.81 14.40 -1.39
CA GLY A 122 3.13 14.21 -1.96
C GLY A 122 3.90 15.51 -2.00
N CYS A 123 5.21 15.43 -1.72
CA CYS A 123 6.12 16.55 -1.78
C CYS A 123 7.15 16.36 -2.90
N LYS A 124 7.74 17.49 -3.33
CA LYS A 124 9.03 17.50 -4.02
C LYS A 124 10.04 18.22 -3.16
N MET A 125 11.18 17.56 -3.00
CA MET A 125 12.25 18.00 -2.13
C MET A 125 13.45 18.46 -2.97
N VAL A 126 14.16 19.43 -2.43
CA VAL A 126 15.45 19.92 -2.93
C VAL A 126 16.52 19.68 -1.87
N GLY A 127 17.78 19.71 -2.27
CA GLY A 127 18.92 19.57 -1.38
C GLY A 127 19.27 20.89 -0.69
N ALA A 128 19.48 20.81 0.62
CA ALA A 128 19.95 21.89 1.46
C ALA A 128 21.15 21.43 2.32
N GLY A 129 21.69 22.34 3.13
CA GLY A 129 22.91 22.09 3.90
C GLY A 129 24.18 22.24 3.06
N SER A 130 25.34 22.15 3.72
CA SER A 130 26.65 22.42 3.09
C SER A 130 26.98 21.50 1.93
N ASP A 131 26.44 20.27 1.92
CA ASP A 131 26.69 19.24 0.92
C ASP A 131 25.45 18.90 0.06
N GLY A 132 24.30 19.54 0.31
CA GLY A 132 23.05 19.29 -0.42
C GLY A 132 22.38 17.94 -0.09
N SER A 133 22.85 17.23 0.94
CA SER A 133 22.32 15.92 1.34
C SER A 133 20.99 16.02 2.09
N LEU A 134 20.69 17.17 2.69
CA LEU A 134 19.47 17.36 3.46
C LEU A 134 18.27 17.59 2.53
N ASP A 135 17.27 16.71 2.62
CA ASP A 135 16.00 16.87 1.92
C ASP A 135 15.13 17.93 2.61
N VAL A 136 14.79 19.00 1.87
CA VAL A 136 13.82 20.01 2.32
C VAL A 136 12.69 20.17 1.31
N VAL A 137 11.46 20.33 1.79
CA VAL A 137 10.27 20.49 0.94
C VAL A 137 10.35 21.79 0.15
N ALA A 138 10.12 21.71 -1.16
CA ALA A 138 10.07 22.85 -2.06
C ALA A 138 8.75 22.96 -2.83
N ARG A 139 7.98 21.88 -2.90
CA ARG A 139 6.62 21.87 -3.45
C ARG A 139 5.79 20.82 -2.74
N VAL A 140 4.54 21.13 -2.45
CA VAL A 140 3.58 20.21 -1.81
C VAL A 140 2.31 20.15 -2.66
N CYS A 141 1.72 18.95 -2.77
CA CYS A 141 0.42 18.74 -3.38
C CYS A 141 -0.43 17.84 -2.50
N VAL A 142 -1.73 18.13 -2.44
CA VAL A 142 -2.75 17.32 -1.81
C VAL A 142 -3.89 17.14 -2.79
N VAL A 143 -4.33 15.90 -2.98
CA VAL A 143 -5.48 15.56 -3.85
C VAL A 143 -6.55 14.79 -3.10
N ASP A 144 -7.80 14.91 -3.55
CA ASP A 144 -8.92 14.10 -3.05
C ASP A 144 -9.01 12.73 -3.75
N GLU A 145 -9.99 11.92 -3.36
CA GLU A 145 -10.27 10.59 -3.95
C GLU A 145 -10.70 10.66 -5.43
N GLN A 146 -11.14 11.83 -5.89
CA GLN A 146 -11.56 12.10 -7.26
C GLN A 146 -10.41 12.64 -8.13
N GLU A 147 -9.18 12.68 -7.58
CA GLU A 147 -7.97 13.18 -8.24
C GLU A 147 -7.95 14.70 -8.44
N ASN A 148 -8.81 15.46 -7.75
CA ASN A 148 -8.78 16.92 -7.78
C ASN A 148 -7.71 17.46 -6.82
N ILE A 149 -6.98 18.48 -7.25
CA ILE A 149 -6.06 19.21 -6.38
C ILE A 149 -6.87 20.03 -5.37
N VAL A 150 -6.72 19.70 -4.08
CA VAL A 150 -7.34 20.46 -2.98
C VAL A 150 -6.38 21.47 -2.36
N TYR A 151 -5.08 21.25 -2.51
CA TYR A 151 -4.04 22.19 -2.13
C TYR A 151 -2.76 21.92 -2.91
N GLU A 152 -2.15 22.96 -3.45
CA GLU A 152 -0.83 22.92 -4.04
C GLU A 152 -0.12 24.23 -3.75
N ALA A 153 1.17 24.17 -3.42
CA ALA A 153 2.02 25.34 -3.29
C ALA A 153 3.50 25.01 -3.49
N PHE A 154 4.26 25.99 -3.99
CA PHE A 154 5.70 26.04 -3.73
C PHE A 154 5.94 26.42 -2.27
N VAL A 155 6.95 25.82 -1.65
CA VAL A 155 7.28 26.00 -0.24
C VAL A 155 8.69 26.55 -0.15
N LYS A 156 8.87 27.69 0.53
CA LYS A 156 10.19 28.26 0.81
C LYS A 156 10.82 27.53 1.99
N PRO A 157 11.93 26.78 1.80
CA PRO A 157 12.61 26.09 2.90
C PRO A 157 13.21 27.08 3.90
N LEU A 158 13.35 26.65 5.16
CA LEU A 158 14.01 27.44 6.20
C LEU A 158 15.54 27.50 6.02
N ILE A 159 16.10 26.43 5.46
CA ILE A 159 17.54 26.29 5.22
C ILE A 159 17.82 26.65 3.75
N PRO A 160 18.89 27.42 3.45
CA PRO A 160 19.24 27.75 2.08
C PRO A 160 19.39 26.51 1.20
N VAL A 161 18.75 26.55 0.03
CA VAL A 161 18.82 25.49 -0.98
C VAL A 161 20.18 25.55 -1.66
N THR A 162 20.92 24.45 -1.62
CA THR A 162 22.23 24.30 -2.27
C THR A 162 22.12 23.46 -3.54
N HIS A 163 21.10 22.60 -3.66
CA HIS A 163 20.91 21.76 -4.85
C HIS A 163 19.42 21.60 -5.21
N TYR A 164 18.97 22.29 -6.26
CA TYR A 164 17.55 22.29 -6.67
C TYR A 164 17.06 20.97 -7.29
N ARG A 165 17.98 20.07 -7.69
CA ARG A 165 17.66 18.78 -8.34
C ARG A 165 16.78 18.98 -9.59
N TYR A 166 17.09 20.02 -10.35
CA TYR A 166 16.24 20.54 -11.42
C TYR A 166 15.83 19.48 -12.44
N GLU A 167 16.75 18.60 -12.86
CA GLU A 167 16.49 17.51 -13.80
C GLU A 167 15.33 16.59 -13.35
N THR A 168 15.14 16.47 -12.03
CA THR A 168 14.09 15.65 -11.44
C THR A 168 12.88 16.48 -11.00
N THR A 169 13.08 17.65 -10.40
CA THR A 169 12.00 18.40 -9.75
C THR A 169 11.39 19.49 -10.63
N GLY A 170 12.13 19.97 -11.62
CA GLY A 170 11.81 21.17 -12.41
C GLY A 170 11.79 22.47 -11.59
N ILE A 171 12.20 22.44 -10.32
CA ILE A 171 12.14 23.60 -9.41
C ILE A 171 13.31 24.53 -9.68
N ARG A 172 13.01 25.82 -9.81
CA ARG A 172 13.98 26.88 -10.03
C ARG A 172 14.05 27.82 -8.83
N PRO A 173 15.17 28.56 -8.65
CA PRO A 173 15.28 29.56 -7.58
C PRO A 173 14.13 30.55 -7.55
N GLU A 174 13.64 30.98 -8.71
CA GLU A 174 12.53 31.94 -8.84
C GLU A 174 11.25 31.44 -8.19
N ASN A 175 11.01 30.12 -8.18
CA ASN A 175 9.84 29.52 -7.56
C ASN A 175 9.85 29.65 -6.03
N LEU A 176 11.01 29.86 -5.40
CA LEU A 176 11.19 29.87 -3.95
C LEU A 176 11.54 31.26 -3.38
N ARG A 177 11.60 32.29 -4.23
CA ARG A 177 11.92 33.67 -3.83
C ARG A 177 10.77 34.33 -3.08
N ASP A 178 11.12 35.27 -2.21
CA ASP A 178 10.13 36.15 -1.57
C ASP A 178 9.36 36.94 -2.63
N GLY A 179 8.04 37.00 -2.48
CA GLY A 179 7.14 37.60 -3.47
C GLY A 179 6.81 36.71 -4.68
N GLY A 180 7.47 35.56 -4.84
CA GLY A 180 7.23 34.59 -5.94
C GLY A 180 6.04 33.65 -5.73
N GLY A 181 5.19 33.91 -4.72
CA GLY A 181 4.03 33.09 -4.37
C GLY A 181 4.33 31.83 -3.54
N ALA A 182 5.60 31.55 -3.22
CA ALA A 182 5.97 30.48 -2.30
C ALA A 182 5.48 30.76 -0.87
N VAL A 183 4.90 29.76 -0.23
CA VAL A 183 4.47 29.85 1.17
C VAL A 183 5.59 29.38 2.10
N THR A 184 5.52 29.78 3.37
CA THR A 184 6.43 29.23 4.39
C THR A 184 6.09 27.77 4.70
N VAL A 185 7.08 26.99 5.16
CA VAL A 185 6.85 25.60 5.64
C VAL A 185 5.72 25.55 6.66
N LYS A 186 5.69 26.50 7.62
CA LYS A 186 4.64 26.56 8.66
C LYS A 186 3.24 26.82 8.09
N ALA A 187 3.12 27.63 7.03
CA ALA A 187 1.85 27.87 6.36
C ALA A 187 1.38 26.63 5.60
N ALA A 188 2.29 25.96 4.89
CA ALA A 188 2.00 24.68 4.23
C ALA A 188 1.58 23.60 5.23
N GLN A 189 2.35 23.43 6.30
CA GLN A 189 2.08 22.52 7.42
C GLN A 189 0.66 22.73 7.97
N ARG A 190 0.33 23.98 8.33
CA ARG A 190 -1.00 24.32 8.86
C ARG A 190 -2.10 23.98 7.86
N ARG A 191 -1.91 24.33 6.58
CA ARG A 191 -2.91 24.07 5.54
C ARG A 191 -3.16 22.57 5.34
N VAL A 192 -2.11 21.76 5.30
CA VAL A 192 -2.23 20.30 5.20
C VAL A 192 -2.90 19.72 6.44
N GLN A 193 -2.53 20.20 7.64
CA GLN A 193 -3.12 19.76 8.90
C GLN A 193 -4.62 20.06 8.97
N ASP A 194 -5.04 21.28 8.60
CA ASP A 194 -6.45 21.68 8.59
C ASP A 194 -7.29 20.78 7.66
N LEU A 195 -6.75 20.44 6.50
CA LEU A 195 -7.39 19.54 5.53
C LEU A 195 -7.54 18.12 6.09
N LEU A 196 -6.48 17.58 6.73
CA LEU A 196 -6.48 16.22 7.29
C LEU A 196 -7.37 16.10 8.53
N LEU A 197 -7.38 17.11 9.39
CA LEU A 197 -8.22 17.10 10.60
C LEU A 197 -9.68 17.37 10.28
N ALA A 198 -9.99 18.07 9.18
CA ALA A 198 -11.35 18.46 8.80
C ALA A 198 -12.12 19.13 9.96
N GLY A 199 -11.43 19.99 10.72
CA GLY A 199 -11.96 20.67 11.90
C GLY A 199 -12.07 19.81 13.17
N GLU A 200 -11.57 18.58 13.16
CA GLU A 200 -11.43 17.76 14.37
C GLU A 200 -10.26 18.26 15.25
N GLN A 201 -10.38 18.07 16.56
CA GLN A 201 -9.34 18.51 17.49
C GLN A 201 -8.16 17.52 17.50
N PRO A 202 -6.89 17.97 17.43
CA PRO A 202 -5.73 17.08 17.33
C PRO A 202 -5.65 15.99 18.41
N TRP A 203 -6.02 16.30 19.65
CA TRP A 203 -5.99 15.33 20.75
C TRP A 203 -7.07 14.24 20.63
N LYS A 204 -8.22 14.54 20.02
CA LYS A 204 -9.30 13.56 19.79
C LYS A 204 -8.90 12.54 18.73
N VAL A 205 -8.14 12.97 17.71
CA VAL A 205 -7.61 12.09 16.65
C VAL A 205 -6.59 11.07 17.17
N ARG A 206 -6.16 11.16 18.44
CA ARG A 206 -5.33 10.12 19.06
C ARG A 206 -6.14 8.97 19.63
N THR A 207 -7.41 9.19 19.94
CA THR A 207 -8.29 8.20 20.60
C THR A 207 -9.42 7.73 19.71
N SER A 208 -9.88 8.55 18.76
CA SER A 208 -10.92 8.20 17.79
C SER A 208 -10.70 8.95 16.48
N ARG A 209 -11.01 8.31 15.34
CA ARG A 209 -10.92 8.94 14.01
C ARG A 209 -11.74 10.23 13.93
N GLY A 210 -12.94 10.28 14.52
CA GLY A 210 -13.85 11.43 14.39
C GLY A 210 -14.04 11.83 12.92
N ARG A 211 -13.85 13.12 12.63
CA ARG A 211 -13.91 13.66 11.25
C ARG A 211 -12.56 13.65 10.50
N ALA A 212 -11.49 13.18 11.13
CA ALA A 212 -10.18 13.15 10.51
C ALA A 212 -10.16 12.21 9.29
N ARG A 213 -9.44 12.64 8.25
CA ARG A 213 -9.33 11.97 6.96
C ARG A 213 -8.16 11.00 6.94
N LEU A 214 -8.25 9.95 6.15
CA LEU A 214 -7.12 9.06 5.91
C LEU A 214 -6.05 9.79 5.10
N LEU A 215 -4.79 9.66 5.49
CA LEU A 215 -3.65 10.20 4.76
C LEU A 215 -3.06 9.10 3.89
N VAL A 216 -3.14 9.26 2.58
CA VAL A 216 -2.62 8.32 1.58
C VAL A 216 -1.31 8.87 1.01
N GLY A 217 -0.35 8.00 0.72
CA GLY A 217 0.90 8.40 0.09
C GLY A 217 1.84 7.23 -0.20
N HIS A 218 3.10 7.55 -0.46
CA HIS A 218 4.15 6.57 -0.72
C HIS A 218 5.45 6.98 -0.03
N GLY A 219 5.78 6.32 1.08
CA GLY A 219 6.87 6.76 1.95
C GLY A 219 6.52 8.03 2.73
N LEU A 220 5.32 8.05 3.32
CA LEU A 220 4.72 9.23 3.95
C LEU A 220 5.59 9.87 5.03
N ASP A 221 6.42 9.08 5.72
CA ASP A 221 7.31 9.59 6.75
C ASP A 221 8.29 10.62 6.18
N HIS A 222 8.80 10.43 4.96
CA HIS A 222 9.66 11.43 4.29
C HIS A 222 8.93 12.74 3.99
N ASP A 223 7.68 12.68 3.52
CA ASP A 223 6.87 13.86 3.24
C ASP A 223 6.50 14.61 4.52
N LEU A 224 6.11 13.87 5.57
CA LEU A 224 5.70 14.40 6.86
C LEU A 224 6.88 15.04 7.60
N ASP A 225 8.04 14.39 7.62
CA ASP A 225 9.27 14.92 8.21
C ASP A 225 9.68 16.23 7.55
N ALA A 226 9.65 16.29 6.21
CA ALA A 226 9.99 17.51 5.47
C ALA A 226 9.02 18.68 5.75
N LEU A 227 7.76 18.39 6.09
CA LEU A 227 6.76 19.37 6.51
C LEU A 227 6.78 19.66 8.02
N GLY A 228 7.55 18.91 8.82
CA GLY A 228 7.54 18.99 10.27
C GLY A 228 6.19 18.55 10.89
N MET A 229 5.58 17.52 10.32
CA MET A 229 4.25 17.01 10.71
C MET A 229 4.35 15.61 11.29
N ASP A 230 3.39 15.27 12.15
CA ASP A 230 3.10 13.89 12.54
C ASP A 230 1.63 13.59 12.28
N TYR A 231 1.33 12.33 11.94
CA TYR A 231 -0.03 11.87 11.71
C TYR A 231 -0.26 10.46 12.25
N PRO A 232 -1.37 10.20 12.97
CA PRO A 232 -1.58 8.92 13.64
C PRO A 232 -1.46 7.73 12.69
N ALA A 233 -0.64 6.74 13.08
CA ALA A 233 -0.31 5.59 12.24
C ALA A 233 -1.54 4.84 11.71
N TYR A 234 -2.60 4.73 12.51
CA TYR A 234 -3.84 4.05 12.12
C TYR A 234 -4.65 4.81 11.04
N LEU A 235 -4.34 6.08 10.78
CA LEU A 235 -4.93 6.89 9.71
C LEU A 235 -4.02 7.03 8.49
N LYS A 236 -2.76 6.58 8.57
CA LYS A 236 -1.84 6.53 7.43
C LYS A 236 -2.16 5.33 6.53
N ARG A 237 -2.11 5.54 5.23
CA ARG A 237 -2.28 4.54 4.16
C ARG A 237 -1.09 4.67 3.22
N ASP A 238 0.05 4.19 3.72
CA ASP A 238 1.32 4.25 3.01
C ASP A 238 1.48 3.05 2.08
N THR A 239 1.51 3.32 0.77
CA THR A 239 1.68 2.29 -0.26
C THR A 239 3.07 1.64 -0.26
N ALA A 240 4.10 2.29 0.31
CA ALA A 240 5.44 1.73 0.45
C ALA A 240 5.53 0.69 1.59
N ALA A 241 4.70 0.83 2.61
CA ALA A 241 4.67 -0.02 3.80
C ALA A 241 3.49 -1.01 3.83
N TYR A 242 2.56 -0.95 2.86
CA TYR A 242 1.39 -1.84 2.84
C TYR A 242 1.78 -3.27 2.41
N PRO A 243 1.67 -4.30 3.28
CA PRO A 243 2.27 -5.61 3.02
C PRO A 243 1.86 -6.27 1.68
N PRO A 244 0.60 -6.15 1.22
CA PRO A 244 0.22 -6.66 -0.11
C PRO A 244 0.99 -6.03 -1.29
N LEU A 245 1.50 -4.81 -1.17
CA LEU A 245 2.25 -4.08 -2.20
C LEU A 245 3.77 -4.20 -2.05
N MET A 246 4.26 -4.68 -0.92
CA MET A 246 5.68 -4.84 -0.65
C MET A 246 6.29 -6.00 -1.43
N LYS A 247 7.62 -5.96 -1.56
CA LYS A 247 8.39 -7.08 -2.09
C LYS A 247 8.28 -8.30 -1.20
N THR A 248 8.54 -9.47 -1.78
CA THR A 248 8.64 -10.71 -1.00
C THR A 248 9.68 -10.63 0.12
N SER A 249 10.73 -9.81 -0.07
CA SER A 249 11.77 -9.51 0.93
C SER A 249 11.35 -8.55 2.06
N LYS A 250 10.10 -8.07 2.07
CA LYS A 250 9.61 -7.01 2.98
C LYS A 250 10.28 -5.65 2.77
N LEU A 251 10.92 -5.42 1.63
CA LEU A 251 11.36 -4.09 1.21
C LEU A 251 10.24 -3.40 0.42
N SER A 252 10.26 -2.07 0.42
CA SER A 252 9.34 -1.28 -0.40
C SER A 252 9.64 -1.44 -1.90
N ASN A 253 8.58 -1.37 -2.69
CA ASN A 253 8.68 -1.15 -4.12
C ASN A 253 8.63 0.35 -4.41
N SER A 254 9.25 0.82 -5.49
CA SER A 254 9.12 2.23 -5.88
C SER A 254 7.69 2.52 -6.37
N LEU A 255 7.21 3.75 -6.18
CA LEU A 255 5.91 4.17 -6.70
C LEU A 255 5.80 3.97 -8.21
N ARG A 256 6.88 4.26 -8.96
CA ARG A 256 6.97 4.01 -10.41
C ARG A 256 6.72 2.54 -10.74
N PHE A 257 7.36 1.62 -10.02
CA PHE A 257 7.16 0.18 -10.22
C PHE A 257 5.72 -0.22 -9.89
N LEU A 258 5.19 0.20 -8.75
CA LEU A 258 3.83 -0.13 -8.33
C LEU A 258 2.79 0.38 -9.33
N THR A 259 2.96 1.61 -9.81
CA THR A 259 2.05 2.25 -10.77
C THR A 259 2.06 1.53 -12.10
N ARG A 260 3.25 1.29 -12.66
CA ARG A 260 3.37 0.53 -13.91
C ARG A 260 2.79 -0.88 -13.80
N THR A 261 3.08 -1.56 -12.69
CA THR A 261 2.72 -2.97 -12.50
C THR A 261 1.24 -3.18 -12.21
N TYR A 262 0.66 -2.34 -11.35
CA TYR A 262 -0.69 -2.55 -10.80
C TYR A 262 -1.75 -1.58 -11.35
N LEU A 263 -1.33 -0.49 -12.00
CA LEU A 263 -2.20 0.48 -12.64
C LEU A 263 -1.94 0.61 -14.16
N GLY A 264 -0.84 0.07 -14.69
CA GLY A 264 -0.62 -0.06 -16.13
C GLY A 264 -0.23 1.23 -16.86
N TYR A 265 0.23 2.26 -16.16
CA TYR A 265 0.76 3.49 -16.76
C TYR A 265 2.09 3.92 -16.11
N GLU A 266 2.83 4.79 -16.78
CA GLU A 266 4.11 5.33 -16.29
C GLU A 266 3.92 6.70 -15.63
N ILE A 267 4.76 6.98 -14.63
CA ILE A 267 4.81 8.26 -13.91
C ILE A 267 6.26 8.69 -13.76
N GLN A 268 6.47 9.94 -13.34
CA GLN A 268 7.79 10.49 -13.07
C GLN A 268 8.68 10.44 -14.32
N THR A 269 8.10 10.75 -15.47
CA THR A 269 8.79 10.88 -16.75
C THR A 269 9.18 12.33 -16.96
N GLY A 270 10.48 12.62 -17.09
CA GLY A 270 10.98 14.00 -17.07
C GLY A 270 10.87 14.65 -15.68
N HIS A 271 10.49 15.94 -15.64
CA HIS A 271 10.29 16.66 -14.39
C HIS A 271 9.10 16.11 -13.63
N GLN A 272 9.35 15.65 -12.42
CA GLN A 272 8.38 15.00 -11.56
C GLN A 272 7.55 16.04 -10.82
N HIS A 273 6.23 15.91 -10.95
CA HIS A 273 5.27 16.75 -10.28
C HIS A 273 4.62 16.00 -9.11
N PRO A 274 4.46 16.59 -7.91
CA PRO A 274 3.91 15.87 -6.75
C PRO A 274 2.47 15.39 -6.98
N TYR A 275 1.68 16.08 -7.80
CA TYR A 275 0.38 15.62 -8.28
C TYR A 275 0.38 14.19 -8.85
N GLU A 276 1.36 13.84 -9.70
CA GLU A 276 1.42 12.50 -10.30
C GLU A 276 1.57 11.43 -9.22
N ASP A 277 2.41 11.70 -8.22
CA ASP A 277 2.65 10.80 -7.10
C ASP A 277 1.41 10.67 -6.22
N CYS A 278 0.73 11.79 -5.93
CA CYS A 278 -0.52 11.80 -5.16
C CYS A 278 -1.60 10.96 -5.84
N VAL A 279 -1.80 11.15 -7.14
CA VAL A 279 -2.80 10.42 -7.93
C VAL A 279 -2.45 8.94 -8.01
N ALA A 280 -1.18 8.60 -8.24
CA ALA A 280 -0.72 7.21 -8.27
C ALA A 280 -0.95 6.51 -6.91
N ALA A 281 -0.57 7.13 -5.81
CA ALA A 281 -0.80 6.61 -4.47
C ALA A 281 -2.31 6.45 -4.17
N MET A 282 -3.14 7.44 -4.53
CA MET A 282 -4.59 7.39 -4.36
C MET A 282 -5.25 6.28 -5.18
N ARG A 283 -4.79 6.06 -6.42
CA ARG A 283 -5.28 4.96 -7.28
C ARG A 283 -4.87 3.60 -6.74
N LEU A 284 -3.65 3.44 -6.25
CA LEU A 284 -3.22 2.23 -5.55
C LEU A 284 -4.09 2.00 -4.31
N TYR A 285 -4.31 3.02 -3.50
CA TYR A 285 -5.18 2.96 -2.33
C TYR A 285 -6.59 2.48 -2.68
N ARG A 286 -7.28 3.15 -3.61
CA ARG A 286 -8.63 2.75 -4.05
C ARG A 286 -8.66 1.33 -4.57
N ARG A 287 -7.67 0.92 -5.38
CA ARG A 287 -7.55 -0.46 -5.86
C ARG A 287 -7.45 -1.47 -4.72
N MET A 288 -6.73 -1.16 -3.64
CA MET A 288 -6.65 -2.05 -2.48
C MET A 288 -7.92 -2.02 -1.63
N LYS A 289 -8.57 -0.85 -1.51
CA LYS A 289 -9.86 -0.67 -0.82
C LYS A 289 -10.98 -1.47 -1.50
N GLU A 290 -11.00 -1.50 -2.83
CA GLU A 290 -12.01 -2.19 -3.64
C GLU A 290 -11.82 -3.71 -3.74
N GLN A 291 -10.86 -4.29 -3.02
CA GLN A 291 -10.68 -5.75 -3.01
C GLN A 291 -11.88 -6.43 -2.34
N GLY A 292 -12.50 -7.37 -3.07
CA GLY A 292 -13.65 -8.15 -2.61
C GLY A 292 -13.25 -9.29 -1.67
N HIS A 293 -12.77 -8.96 -0.47
CA HIS A 293 -12.52 -9.94 0.58
C HIS A 293 -13.82 -10.34 1.30
N THR A 294 -13.99 -11.63 1.61
CA THR A 294 -15.11 -12.11 2.42
C THR A 294 -14.99 -11.52 3.82
N ARG A 295 -15.91 -10.63 4.21
CA ARG A 295 -15.97 -10.08 5.58
C ARG A 295 -16.42 -11.20 6.51
N ARG A 296 -15.56 -11.65 7.42
CA ARG A 296 -15.97 -12.51 8.53
C ARG A 296 -16.52 -11.59 9.63
N GLY A 297 -17.62 -11.98 10.27
CA GLY A 297 -18.19 -11.19 11.38
C GLY A 297 -17.18 -11.13 12.53
N GLY A 298 -16.45 -10.01 12.64
CA GLY A 298 -15.33 -9.82 13.56
C GLY A 298 -14.21 -8.91 13.03
N ASP A 299 -14.08 -8.75 11.70
CA ASP A 299 -12.94 -8.03 11.09
C ASP A 299 -13.01 -6.49 11.18
N ALA A 300 -14.11 -5.92 11.71
CA ALA A 300 -14.38 -4.48 11.64
C ALA A 300 -13.78 -3.65 12.79
N ASP A 301 -13.55 -4.23 13.98
CA ASP A 301 -13.26 -3.46 15.21
C ASP A 301 -12.10 -3.98 16.06
N GLU A 302 -11.44 -5.10 15.72
CA GLU A 302 -10.31 -5.59 16.52
C GLU A 302 -8.96 -4.98 16.07
N PRO A 303 -8.18 -4.40 17.00
CA PRO A 303 -6.83 -3.94 16.69
C PRO A 303 -5.94 -5.13 16.32
N ALA A 304 -5.04 -4.94 15.36
CA ALA A 304 -4.01 -5.93 14.98
C ALA A 304 -3.16 -6.46 16.16
N ALA A 305 -3.25 -5.82 17.33
CA ALA A 305 -2.63 -6.22 18.58
C ALA A 305 -3.24 -7.49 19.21
N SER A 306 -4.45 -7.93 18.83
CA SER A 306 -5.00 -9.24 19.29
C SER A 306 -4.35 -10.44 18.57
N ALA A 307 -3.64 -10.21 17.45
CA ALA A 307 -3.05 -11.27 16.63
C ALA A 307 -1.94 -12.08 17.34
N ASP A 308 -1.31 -11.54 18.39
CA ASP A 308 -0.34 -12.28 19.22
C ASP A 308 -0.99 -13.39 20.06
N GLN A 309 -2.32 -13.43 20.14
CA GLN A 309 -3.07 -14.43 20.94
C GLN A 309 -3.50 -15.67 20.14
N ALA A 310 -3.43 -15.66 18.81
CA ALA A 310 -3.91 -16.78 18.00
C ALA A 310 -2.99 -18.02 18.06
N PHE A 311 -1.67 -17.81 18.20
CA PHE A 311 -0.67 -18.89 18.20
C PHE A 311 0.36 -18.75 19.32
N PRO A 312 -0.04 -18.65 20.60
CA PRO A 312 0.90 -18.48 21.68
C PRO A 312 1.79 -19.72 21.84
N ALA A 313 3.07 -19.52 22.17
CA ALA A 313 4.04 -20.59 22.30
C ALA A 313 3.63 -21.67 23.33
N TRP A 314 2.93 -21.27 24.40
CA TRP A 314 2.46 -22.18 25.44
C TRP A 314 1.34 -23.15 24.99
N ARG A 315 0.69 -22.92 23.84
CA ARG A 315 -0.31 -23.84 23.24
C ARG A 315 0.28 -24.78 22.18
N GLN A 316 1.61 -24.92 22.08
CA GLN A 316 2.26 -25.69 21.01
C GLN A 316 1.69 -27.11 20.83
N ARG A 317 1.56 -27.88 21.92
CA ARG A 317 1.01 -29.25 21.88
C ARG A 317 -0.43 -29.34 21.41
N GLU A 318 -1.23 -28.30 21.68
CA GLU A 318 -2.62 -28.24 21.24
C GLU A 318 -2.68 -27.93 19.74
N LEU A 319 -1.91 -26.93 19.30
CA LEU A 319 -1.82 -26.54 17.89
C LEU A 319 -1.33 -27.70 17.00
N GLU A 320 -0.39 -28.51 17.49
CA GLU A 320 0.11 -29.70 16.76
C GLU A 320 -0.93 -30.82 16.63
N ARG A 321 -2.03 -30.79 17.39
CA ARG A 321 -3.14 -31.74 17.27
C ARG A 321 -4.25 -31.28 16.33
N MET A 322 -4.22 -30.01 15.93
CA MET A 322 -5.23 -29.41 15.06
C MET A 322 -4.97 -29.75 13.59
N THR A 323 -6.03 -29.76 12.77
CA THR A 323 -5.88 -29.89 11.31
C THR A 323 -5.36 -28.58 10.70
N PRO A 324 -4.74 -28.63 9.49
CA PRO A 324 -4.33 -27.42 8.78
C PRO A 324 -5.45 -26.39 8.56
N GLU A 325 -6.69 -26.84 8.35
CA GLU A 325 -7.87 -26.00 8.19
C GLU A 325 -8.27 -25.32 9.50
N GLU A 326 -8.16 -26.02 10.62
CA GLU A 326 -8.43 -25.46 11.95
C GLU A 326 -7.38 -24.41 12.32
N LEU A 327 -6.09 -24.67 12.06
CA LEU A 327 -5.02 -23.69 12.22
C LEU A 327 -5.29 -22.45 11.35
N LEU A 328 -5.74 -22.62 10.10
CA LEU A 328 -6.08 -21.49 9.24
C LEU A 328 -7.25 -20.67 9.80
N ARG A 329 -8.26 -21.30 10.42
CA ARG A 329 -9.41 -20.59 11.01
C ARG A 329 -9.05 -19.73 12.21
N LEU A 330 -7.98 -20.07 12.94
CA LEU A 330 -7.43 -19.29 14.05
C LEU A 330 -6.58 -18.10 13.58
N SER A 331 -6.10 -18.14 12.34
CA SER A 331 -5.14 -17.16 11.84
C SER A 331 -5.79 -15.80 11.55
N THR A 332 -5.15 -14.74 12.04
CA THR A 332 -5.55 -13.35 11.85
C THR A 332 -4.44 -12.60 11.11
N PRO A 333 -4.78 -11.59 10.27
CA PRO A 333 -3.79 -10.82 9.55
C PRO A 333 -2.89 -10.01 10.50
N ASP A 334 -1.61 -9.82 10.13
CA ASP A 334 -0.66 -8.92 10.81
C ASP A 334 -0.74 -7.47 10.33
N TYR A 335 -1.72 -7.14 9.51
CA TYR A 335 -1.91 -5.81 8.95
C TYR A 335 -3.39 -5.48 8.79
N ARG A 336 -3.71 -4.18 8.80
CA ARG A 336 -5.06 -3.71 8.54
C ARG A 336 -5.30 -3.61 7.04
N CYS A 337 -6.18 -4.47 6.51
CA CYS A 337 -6.54 -4.43 5.09
C CYS A 337 -7.33 -3.16 4.76
N TRP A 338 -6.99 -2.49 3.65
CA TRP A 338 -7.67 -1.26 3.27
C TRP A 338 -9.09 -1.48 2.75
N CYS A 339 -9.51 -2.72 2.47
CA CYS A 339 -10.92 -3.03 2.20
C CYS A 339 -11.82 -2.89 3.43
N LEU A 340 -11.23 -2.71 4.62
CA LEU A 340 -11.89 -2.42 5.89
C LEU A 340 -11.98 -0.91 6.16
N ASP A 341 -11.54 -0.07 5.22
CA ASP A 341 -11.80 1.36 5.30
C ASP A 341 -13.24 1.67 4.84
N ASP A 342 -13.97 2.42 5.65
CA ASP A 342 -15.32 2.90 5.32
C ASP A 342 -15.34 3.98 4.23
#